data_AF-A0A971NX53-F1
#
_entry.id   AF-A0A971NX53-F1
#
_cell.length_a   1.000
_cell.length_b   1.000
_cell.length_c   1.000
_cell.angle_alpha   90.00
_cell.angle_beta   90.00
_cell.angle_gamma   90.00
#
_symmetry.space_group_name_H-M   'P 1'
#
loop_
_entity.id
_entity.type
_entity.pdbx_description
1 polymer ?
#
loop_
_entity_poly.entity_id
_entity_poly.type
_entity_poly.pdbx_seq_one_letter_code
_entity_poly.pdbx_strand_id
1 'polypeptide(L)'
;MHCTRAITEDIIWVGANDRRLAMFEGVYSVPRGVSYNSYLLKDEKTVLFDTVDKAVGRVFFENVAYALGDRELDCVVVQHMEPDHSATLLDLLLRYPDATVVCNSKTEAMIHQFYDSITTRNVELKTLIVEEGDTLVTGRHTLRFFMAPMVHWPEVMVTYDETSKILFSADAFGTFGATNGAIFADEVDFEHDYLDEARRYYCNIVGKYGMQTQALLKKAAALDIGMICPLHGLVWRQNLDYYIDKHAKWSSYTPEETGVLIAYASIYGNTENVAEIIACRLREAGIKTVMFDVSVTASSEIIAAAFRFSHLIFASATYNAGIFVSMDALLRDLAAHNIQNRYVAFVENGSWAPSAGKLMREIIGSCKNMTILEPSITIKSSMKPQQSGEVDALVGAVAASMGCNLTAGGNASSSRANPAAAGKFDPVALYKISYGLFVLTAREDGRDNGCIINTAAQLTDKPCRITISVNRQNLTHDMIKRTGVFNVSVLTESAPLELFRNFGFRSGRDADKFAGFKDTARSSNGLLYITKHTNALLSCRVVGMHEYGTHTVFVAEVTESARLSEEPSVTYAYYHANIKPKPQPKTSKGRVWVCKVCGFIYDEEKEGTPFEQLPDDWVCPLCKHPKTDFELQK
;
A
#
# COMPACT_ATOMS: atom_id res chain seq x y z
N MET A 1 2.92 3.42 38.66
CA MET A 1 1.80 3.71 37.75
C MET A 1 2.01 2.82 36.54
N HIS A 2 1.17 1.81 36.34
CA HIS A 2 1.36 0.82 35.26
C HIS A 2 0.63 1.23 33.98
N CYS A 3 1.07 0.68 32.86
CA CYS A 3 0.44 0.75 31.54
C CYS A 3 0.63 -0.60 30.87
N THR A 4 -0.37 -1.48 30.98
CA THR A 4 -0.36 -2.82 30.40
C THR A 4 -1.54 -3.00 29.46
N ARG A 5 -1.46 -4.00 28.59
CA ARG A 5 -2.54 -4.30 27.65
C ARG A 5 -2.68 -5.80 27.44
N ALA A 6 -3.91 -6.33 27.55
CA ALA A 6 -4.17 -7.73 27.25
C ALA A 6 -3.98 -7.98 25.75
N ILE A 7 -3.22 -9.04 25.42
CA ILE A 7 -3.02 -9.56 24.07
C ILE A 7 -3.99 -10.72 23.84
N THR A 8 -4.07 -11.62 24.82
CA THR A 8 -5.11 -12.65 24.97
C THR A 8 -5.63 -12.62 26.40
N GLU A 9 -6.45 -13.61 26.78
CA GLU A 9 -6.86 -13.80 28.18
C GLU A 9 -5.68 -14.06 29.13
N ASP A 10 -4.65 -14.78 28.64
CA ASP A 10 -3.52 -15.24 29.46
C ASP A 10 -2.22 -14.49 29.16
N ILE A 11 -2.15 -13.72 28.06
CA ILE A 11 -0.93 -12.99 27.65
C ILE A 11 -1.16 -11.49 27.72
N ILE A 12 -0.22 -10.81 28.39
CA ILE A 12 -0.28 -9.38 28.66
C ILE A 12 0.97 -8.71 28.10
N TRP A 13 0.82 -7.63 27.33
CA TRP A 13 1.92 -6.74 26.99
C TRP A 13 2.33 -5.92 28.22
N VAL A 14 3.62 -6.01 28.56
CA VAL A 14 4.25 -5.37 29.72
C VAL A 14 5.43 -4.47 29.34
N GLY A 15 5.66 -4.31 28.02
CA GLY A 15 6.70 -3.44 27.46
C GLY A 15 6.51 -1.95 27.74
N ALA A 16 7.25 -1.11 27.02
CA ALA A 16 7.18 0.34 27.19
C ALA A 16 7.65 1.13 25.95
N ASN A 17 7.34 2.42 25.92
CA ASN A 17 7.72 3.34 24.85
C ASN A 17 8.85 4.27 25.30
N ASP A 18 9.92 4.36 24.51
CA ASP A 18 10.90 5.44 24.62
C ASP A 18 10.65 6.52 23.57
N ARG A 19 9.94 7.57 24.01
CA ARG A 19 9.63 8.73 23.18
C ARG A 19 10.73 9.80 23.17
N ARG A 20 11.77 9.62 24.00
CA ARG A 20 12.87 10.59 24.15
C ARG A 20 14.08 10.20 23.32
N LEU A 21 14.17 8.95 22.87
CA LEU A 21 15.22 8.48 22.00
C LEU A 21 15.19 9.25 20.67
N ALA A 22 16.31 9.88 20.32
CA ALA A 22 16.45 10.59 19.05
C ALA A 22 17.03 9.69 17.94
N MET A 23 17.97 8.82 18.30
CA MET A 23 18.72 7.97 17.39
C MET A 23 18.73 6.53 17.92
N PHE A 24 18.06 5.61 17.21
CA PHE A 24 18.14 4.17 17.48
C PHE A 24 19.47 3.62 16.96
N GLU A 25 20.13 2.77 17.74
CA GLU A 25 21.52 2.28 17.54
C GLU A 25 22.56 3.40 17.34
N GLY A 26 22.21 4.66 17.66
CA GLY A 26 23.05 5.83 17.37
C GLY A 26 23.13 6.22 15.89
N VAL A 27 22.40 5.55 14.98
CA VAL A 27 22.51 5.77 13.52
C VAL A 27 21.16 6.04 12.83
N TYR A 28 20.04 5.59 13.39
CA TYR A 28 18.71 5.78 12.79
C TYR A 28 17.89 6.82 13.54
N SER A 29 17.61 7.96 12.89
CA SER A 29 16.71 8.98 13.46
C SER A 29 15.31 8.40 13.70
N VAL A 30 14.79 8.54 14.91
CA VAL A 30 13.48 8.04 15.34
C VAL A 30 12.69 9.15 16.04
N PRO A 31 12.20 10.17 15.31
CA PRO A 31 11.51 11.32 15.92
C PRO A 31 10.20 10.95 16.64
N ARG A 32 9.61 9.79 16.32
CA ARG A 32 8.44 9.22 17.02
C ARG A 32 8.84 8.30 18.18
N GLY A 33 10.11 8.19 18.52
CA GLY A 33 10.65 7.23 19.48
C GLY A 33 10.59 5.79 18.98
N VAL A 34 10.67 4.84 19.91
CA VAL A 34 10.57 3.40 19.66
C VAL A 34 9.79 2.72 20.79
N SER A 35 9.14 1.61 20.50
CA SER A 35 8.56 0.74 21.53
C SER A 35 9.48 -0.46 21.78
N TYR A 36 9.64 -0.85 23.04
CA TYR A 36 10.27 -2.10 23.44
C TYR A 36 9.17 -3.00 23.99
N ASN A 37 8.75 -3.97 23.18
CA ASN A 37 7.69 -4.89 23.53
C ASN A 37 8.26 -6.06 24.33
N SER A 38 7.57 -6.39 25.41
CA SER A 38 7.77 -7.59 26.20
C SER A 38 6.41 -8.10 26.64
N TYR A 39 6.27 -9.42 26.77
CA TYR A 39 5.00 -10.08 26.98
C TYR A 39 5.08 -11.00 28.20
N LEU A 40 4.03 -11.02 29.02
CA LEU A 40 3.91 -11.89 30.17
C LEU A 40 2.76 -12.88 29.95
N LEU A 41 3.08 -14.17 29.87
CA LEU A 41 2.13 -15.28 29.90
C LEU A 41 1.82 -15.67 31.35
N LYS A 42 0.54 -15.80 31.67
CA LYS A 42 0.01 -16.24 32.95
C LYS A 42 -0.68 -17.60 32.81
N ASP A 43 0.11 -18.66 32.83
CA ASP A 43 -0.38 -20.04 32.82
C ASP A 43 -0.23 -20.66 34.23
N GLU A 44 -0.14 -21.98 34.39
CA GLU A 44 0.30 -22.59 35.65
C GLU A 44 1.70 -22.08 36.05
N LYS A 45 2.60 -21.95 35.07
CA LYS A 45 3.86 -21.21 35.14
C LYS A 45 3.73 -19.83 34.50
N THR A 46 4.32 -18.81 35.11
CA THR A 46 4.44 -17.48 34.51
C THR A 46 5.69 -17.39 33.64
N VAL A 47 5.54 -16.84 32.43
CA VAL A 47 6.66 -16.72 31.48
C VAL A 47 6.72 -15.30 30.94
N LEU A 48 7.88 -14.66 31.10
CA LEU A 48 8.18 -13.37 30.50
C LEU A 48 8.96 -13.59 29.20
N PHE A 49 8.57 -12.94 28.11
CA PHE A 49 9.26 -12.96 26.83
C PHE A 49 10.08 -11.68 26.67
N ASP A 50 11.40 -11.86 26.68
CA ASP A 50 12.42 -10.82 26.63
C ASP A 50 12.27 -9.75 27.72
N THR A 51 13.24 -8.85 27.78
CA THR A 51 13.17 -7.66 28.63
C THR A 51 13.16 -6.41 27.76
N VAL A 52 13.66 -5.29 28.27
CA VAL A 52 13.64 -4.00 27.55
C VAL A 52 14.94 -3.23 27.78
N ASP A 53 15.12 -2.19 26.98
CA ASP A 53 16.15 -1.18 27.18
C ASP A 53 16.04 -0.54 28.57
N LYS A 54 17.21 -0.22 29.15
CA LYS A 54 17.31 0.45 30.44
C LYS A 54 16.58 1.79 30.50
N ALA A 55 16.46 2.51 29.39
CA ALA A 55 15.79 3.79 29.28
C ALA A 55 14.31 3.75 29.70
N VAL A 56 13.65 2.59 29.54
CA VAL A 56 12.25 2.37 29.93
C VAL A 56 12.08 1.39 31.10
N GLY A 57 13.18 0.90 31.68
CA GLY A 57 13.19 -0.16 32.69
C GLY A 57 12.28 0.11 33.90
N ARG A 58 12.16 1.38 34.35
CA ARG A 58 11.25 1.74 35.45
C ARG A 58 9.79 1.38 35.13
N VAL A 59 9.30 1.78 33.95
CA VAL A 59 7.90 1.53 33.54
C VAL A 59 7.69 0.04 33.32
N PHE A 60 8.65 -0.62 32.67
CA PHE A 60 8.62 -2.07 32.46
C PHE A 60 8.52 -2.86 33.77
N PHE A 61 9.34 -2.58 34.79
CA PHE A 61 9.21 -3.29 36.07
C PHE A 61 7.91 -2.97 36.80
N GLU A 62 7.39 -1.75 36.71
CA GLU A 62 6.05 -1.40 37.23
C GLU A 62 4.94 -2.21 36.53
N ASN A 63 5.08 -2.44 35.21
CA ASN A 63 4.16 -3.24 34.41
C ASN A 63 4.22 -4.74 34.74
N VAL A 64 5.43 -5.31 34.82
CA VAL A 64 5.65 -6.71 35.17
C VAL A 64 5.09 -7.01 36.56
N ALA A 65 5.42 -6.18 37.56
CA ALA A 65 4.91 -6.36 38.93
C ALA A 65 3.38 -6.28 38.98
N TYR A 66 2.77 -5.33 38.26
CA TYR A 66 1.32 -5.21 38.19
C TYR A 66 0.66 -6.43 37.51
N ALA A 67 1.23 -6.91 36.41
CA ALA A 67 0.66 -8.02 35.65
C ALA A 67 0.79 -9.37 36.39
N LEU A 68 1.90 -9.59 37.09
CA LEU A 68 2.11 -10.76 37.96
C LEU A 68 1.16 -10.74 39.16
N GLY A 69 0.97 -9.59 39.81
CA GLY A 69 0.24 -9.49 41.07
C GLY A 69 1.00 -10.20 42.19
N ASP A 70 0.35 -11.13 42.89
CA ASP A 70 0.97 -11.91 43.97
C ASP A 70 1.69 -13.19 43.47
N ARG A 71 1.80 -13.37 42.15
CA ARG A 71 2.46 -14.54 41.55
C ARG A 71 3.95 -14.30 41.37
N GLU A 72 4.74 -15.35 41.57
CA GLU A 72 6.17 -15.37 41.22
C GLU A 72 6.38 -15.41 39.70
N LEU A 73 7.61 -15.07 39.26
CA LEU A 73 8.06 -15.26 37.89
C LEU A 73 8.81 -16.59 37.74
N ASP A 74 8.24 -17.56 37.03
CA ASP A 74 8.86 -18.88 36.88
C ASP A 74 9.94 -18.90 35.80
N CYS A 75 9.71 -18.25 34.65
CA CYS A 75 10.63 -18.27 33.52
C CYS A 75 10.75 -16.91 32.83
N VAL A 76 11.93 -16.65 32.25
CA VAL A 76 12.15 -15.60 31.25
C VAL A 76 12.73 -16.23 29.99
N VAL A 77 12.02 -16.14 28.87
CA VAL A 77 12.52 -16.55 27.55
C VAL A 77 13.33 -15.39 26.96
N VAL A 78 14.57 -15.64 26.58
CA VAL A 78 15.43 -14.64 25.92
C VAL A 78 15.63 -15.03 24.47
N GLN A 79 14.85 -14.41 23.59
CA GLN A 79 14.85 -14.63 22.16
C GLN A 79 16.03 -13.92 21.48
N HIS A 80 16.42 -12.77 22.00
CA HIS A 80 17.46 -11.92 21.42
C HIS A 80 18.25 -11.16 22.50
N MET A 81 19.57 -11.12 22.34
CA MET A 81 20.48 -10.51 23.32
C MET A 81 20.82 -9.05 23.05
N GLU A 82 20.33 -8.41 21.98
CA GLU A 82 20.61 -6.99 21.78
C GLU A 82 20.13 -6.18 23.00
N PRO A 83 20.94 -5.20 23.49
CA PRO A 83 20.68 -4.57 24.78
C PRO A 83 19.33 -3.87 24.90
N ASP A 84 18.71 -3.48 23.79
CA ASP A 84 17.40 -2.85 23.81
C ASP A 84 16.25 -3.83 24.15
N HIS A 85 16.53 -5.12 24.18
CA HIS A 85 15.66 -6.19 24.68
C HIS A 85 16.24 -6.96 25.87
N SER A 86 17.54 -6.81 26.15
CA SER A 86 18.22 -7.62 27.16
C SER A 86 18.82 -6.83 28.32
N ALA A 87 19.01 -5.50 28.21
CA ALA A 87 19.79 -4.70 29.18
C ALA A 87 19.24 -4.72 30.62
N THR A 88 17.97 -5.05 30.79
CA THR A 88 17.32 -5.14 32.10
C THR A 88 17.20 -6.57 32.63
N LEU A 89 17.75 -7.57 31.93
CA LEU A 89 17.74 -8.98 32.35
C LEU A 89 18.36 -9.18 33.74
N LEU A 90 19.54 -8.62 34.00
CA LEU A 90 20.18 -8.77 35.31
C LEU A 90 19.36 -8.12 36.43
N ASP A 91 18.74 -6.95 36.15
CA ASP A 91 17.88 -6.27 37.12
C ASP A 91 16.57 -7.06 37.38
N LEU A 92 16.07 -7.79 36.38
CA LEU A 92 14.96 -8.73 36.50
C LEU A 92 15.33 -9.91 37.40
N LEU A 93 16.47 -10.56 37.15
CA LEU A 93 16.93 -11.71 37.94
C LEU A 93 17.27 -11.34 39.39
N LEU A 94 17.63 -10.09 39.66
CA LEU A 94 17.76 -9.59 41.03
C LEU A 94 16.42 -9.48 41.78
N ARG A 95 15.32 -9.27 41.05
CA ARG A 95 13.96 -9.17 41.61
C ARG A 95 13.28 -10.53 41.72
N TYR A 96 13.55 -11.41 40.77
CA TYR A 96 13.00 -12.76 40.68
C TYR A 96 14.16 -13.77 40.58
N PRO A 97 14.90 -14.01 41.69
CA PRO A 97 16.12 -14.82 41.69
C PRO A 97 15.87 -16.31 41.40
N ASP A 98 14.62 -16.76 41.51
CA ASP A 98 14.24 -18.13 41.21
C ASP A 98 13.82 -18.38 39.76
N ALA A 99 13.65 -17.32 38.96
CA ALA A 99 13.27 -17.43 37.56
C ALA A 99 14.33 -18.19 36.75
N THR A 100 13.88 -19.10 35.89
CA THR A 100 14.74 -19.82 34.94
C THR A 100 14.83 -19.07 33.62
N VAL A 101 16.04 -18.83 33.14
CA VAL A 101 16.30 -18.24 31.82
C VAL A 101 16.21 -19.34 30.76
N VAL A 102 15.22 -19.25 29.88
CA VAL A 102 15.02 -20.18 28.75
C VAL A 102 15.64 -19.55 27.51
N CYS A 103 16.71 -20.16 26.99
CA CYS A 103 17.48 -19.60 25.89
C CYS A 103 18.24 -20.69 25.12
N ASN A 104 18.96 -20.34 24.05
CA ASN A 104 19.87 -21.29 23.39
C ASN A 104 21.32 -21.09 23.84
N SER A 105 22.20 -22.01 23.43
CA SER A 105 23.62 -22.00 23.83
C SER A 105 24.40 -20.75 23.42
N LYS A 106 24.04 -20.10 22.29
CA LYS A 106 24.66 -18.83 21.88
C LYS A 106 24.17 -17.68 22.73
N THR A 107 22.89 -17.66 23.07
CA THR A 107 22.30 -16.67 23.98
C THR A 107 22.95 -16.76 25.36
N GLU A 108 23.10 -17.94 25.95
CA GLU A 108 23.80 -18.13 27.23
C GLU A 108 25.24 -17.63 27.18
N ALA A 109 25.97 -17.96 26.11
CA ALA A 109 27.34 -17.45 25.93
C ALA A 109 27.39 -15.92 25.86
N MET A 110 26.42 -15.27 25.21
CA MET A 110 26.32 -13.80 25.16
C MET A 110 25.89 -13.19 26.49
N ILE A 111 25.00 -13.85 27.26
CA ILE A 111 24.66 -13.43 28.62
C ILE A 111 25.92 -13.33 29.46
N HIS A 112 26.81 -14.31 29.39
CA HIS A 112 28.10 -14.27 30.10
C HIS A 112 29.05 -13.17 29.60
N GLN A 113 28.96 -12.77 28.32
CA GLN A 113 29.78 -11.67 27.76
C GLN A 113 29.27 -10.30 28.18
N PHE A 114 27.95 -10.07 28.15
CA PHE A 114 27.35 -8.79 28.55
C PHE A 114 27.33 -8.61 30.07
N TYR A 115 27.25 -9.71 30.81
CA TYR A 115 27.17 -9.74 32.26
C TYR A 115 28.37 -10.51 32.82
N ASP A 116 29.55 -9.90 32.72
CA ASP A 116 30.89 -10.39 33.12
C ASP A 116 30.94 -11.08 34.51
N SER A 117 29.95 -10.86 35.37
CA SER A 117 29.76 -11.69 36.57
C SER A 117 28.36 -11.56 37.14
N ILE A 118 27.44 -12.39 36.64
CA ILE A 118 26.20 -12.74 37.35
C ILE A 118 26.50 -13.15 38.82
N THR A 119 27.70 -13.70 39.07
CA THR A 119 28.25 -14.02 40.38
C THR A 119 28.67 -12.84 41.28
N THR A 120 29.07 -11.66 40.76
CA THR A 120 29.48 -10.53 41.65
C THR A 120 28.28 -9.82 42.27
N ARG A 121 27.06 -10.07 41.76
CA ARG A 121 25.81 -9.57 42.32
C ARG A 121 25.02 -10.64 43.11
N ASN A 122 25.63 -11.79 43.41
CA ASN A 122 24.99 -12.93 44.08
C ASN A 122 23.73 -13.44 43.35
N VAL A 123 23.68 -13.36 42.02
CA VAL A 123 22.62 -13.97 41.22
C VAL A 123 23.16 -15.30 40.69
N GLU A 124 22.43 -16.40 40.87
CA GLU A 124 22.74 -17.67 40.23
C GLU A 124 21.99 -17.70 38.88
N LEU A 125 22.72 -17.85 37.78
CA LEU A 125 22.08 -17.98 36.47
C LEU A 125 21.55 -19.40 36.32
N LYS A 126 20.23 -19.57 36.46
CA LYS A 126 19.54 -20.84 36.17
C LYS A 126 19.13 -20.82 34.70
N THR A 127 19.74 -21.66 33.86
CA THR A 127 19.41 -21.76 32.44
C THR A 127 18.68 -23.04 32.08
N LEU A 128 17.74 -22.93 31.15
CA LEU A 128 17.19 -24.04 30.37
C LEU A 128 17.59 -23.82 28.92
N ILE A 129 18.54 -24.62 28.43
CA ILE A 129 19.00 -24.55 27.05
C ILE A 129 18.04 -25.29 26.13
N VAL A 130 17.53 -24.60 25.11
CA VAL A 130 16.61 -25.13 24.10
C VAL A 130 17.27 -25.19 22.72
N GLU A 131 16.94 -26.25 21.97
CA GLU A 131 17.35 -26.46 20.59
C GLU A 131 16.19 -26.26 19.59
N GLU A 132 16.47 -26.40 18.29
CA GLU A 132 15.45 -26.28 17.24
C GLU A 132 14.32 -27.31 17.44
N GLY A 133 13.10 -26.81 17.63
CA GLY A 133 11.89 -27.62 17.76
C GLY A 133 11.60 -28.11 19.18
N ASP A 134 12.47 -27.81 20.16
CA ASP A 134 12.21 -28.12 21.56
C ASP A 134 10.96 -27.42 22.07
N THR A 135 10.38 -28.00 23.14
CA THR A 135 9.14 -27.50 23.73
C THR A 135 9.25 -27.31 25.24
N LEU A 136 8.49 -26.33 25.76
CA LEU A 136 8.29 -26.08 27.17
C LEU A 136 6.78 -26.02 27.45
N VAL A 137 6.29 -26.95 28.26
CA VAL A 137 4.91 -26.94 28.75
C VAL A 137 4.83 -26.12 30.03
N THR A 138 3.98 -25.09 30.02
CA THR A 138 3.81 -24.14 31.14
C THR A 138 2.52 -24.36 31.92
N GLY A 139 1.72 -25.35 31.51
CA GLY A 139 0.36 -25.60 32.00
C GLY A 139 -0.53 -25.91 30.79
N ARG A 140 -1.45 -25.01 30.47
CA ARG A 140 -2.28 -25.05 29.26
C ARG A 140 -1.49 -24.76 27.97
N HIS A 141 -0.44 -23.96 28.06
CA HIS A 141 0.37 -23.53 26.92
C HIS A 141 1.57 -24.44 26.70
N THR A 142 1.87 -24.68 25.42
CA THR A 142 3.09 -25.36 24.97
C THR A 142 3.86 -24.40 24.08
N LEU A 143 5.00 -23.96 24.56
CA LEU A 143 5.91 -23.07 23.85
C LEU A 143 6.89 -23.91 23.04
N ARG A 144 7.01 -23.69 21.74
CA ARG A 144 7.98 -24.35 20.85
C ARG A 144 8.99 -23.34 20.31
N PHE A 145 10.26 -23.71 20.31
CA PHE A 145 11.36 -22.81 19.95
C PHE A 145 11.90 -23.11 18.56
N PHE A 146 12.18 -22.07 17.76
CA PHE A 146 12.79 -22.19 16.44
C PHE A 146 13.97 -21.23 16.29
N MET A 147 15.10 -21.70 15.81
CA MET A 147 16.29 -20.86 15.63
C MET A 147 16.12 -19.98 14.38
N ALA A 148 16.45 -18.70 14.51
CA ALA A 148 16.39 -17.69 13.45
C ALA A 148 17.73 -16.94 13.33
N PRO A 149 18.86 -17.67 13.14
CA PRO A 149 20.18 -17.06 13.18
C PRO A 149 20.36 -16.00 12.08
N MET A 150 20.96 -14.88 12.46
CA MET A 150 21.14 -13.69 11.63
C MET A 150 19.82 -13.02 11.22
N VAL A 151 18.77 -13.14 12.04
CA VAL A 151 17.54 -12.33 11.92
C VAL A 151 17.35 -11.50 13.20
N HIS A 152 18.25 -10.57 13.54
CA HIS A 152 19.44 -10.13 12.79
C HIS A 152 20.78 -10.54 13.43
N TRP A 153 20.79 -11.08 14.65
CA TRP A 153 22.00 -11.58 15.33
C TRP A 153 22.11 -13.12 15.31
N PRO A 154 23.31 -13.69 15.53
CA PRO A 154 23.54 -15.14 15.36
C PRO A 154 22.82 -16.04 16.38
N GLU A 155 22.41 -15.53 17.53
CA GLU A 155 21.72 -16.24 18.61
C GLU A 155 20.19 -16.17 18.52
N VAL A 156 19.64 -15.34 17.62
CA VAL A 156 18.19 -15.10 17.62
C VAL A 156 17.41 -16.41 17.48
N MET A 157 16.39 -16.55 18.33
CA MET A 157 15.36 -17.59 18.24
C MET A 157 13.97 -16.96 18.32
N VAL A 158 12.96 -17.64 17.78
CA VAL A 158 11.55 -17.24 17.90
C VAL A 158 10.79 -18.29 18.70
N THR A 159 9.73 -17.87 19.39
CA THR A 159 8.90 -18.76 20.20
C THR A 159 7.49 -18.83 19.63
N TYR A 160 6.98 -20.03 19.41
CA TYR A 160 5.62 -20.28 18.96
C TYR A 160 4.81 -20.91 20.08
N ASP A 161 3.75 -20.21 20.52
CA ASP A 161 2.75 -20.76 21.44
C ASP A 161 1.74 -21.59 20.64
N GLU A 162 1.83 -22.91 20.76
CA GLU A 162 0.96 -23.86 20.06
C GLU A 162 -0.51 -23.75 20.47
N THR A 163 -0.77 -23.27 21.68
CA THR A 163 -2.12 -23.17 22.26
C THR A 163 -2.83 -21.93 21.72
N SER A 164 -2.18 -20.77 21.78
CA SER A 164 -2.78 -19.50 21.33
C SER A 164 -2.53 -19.18 19.85
N LYS A 165 -1.71 -19.99 19.16
CA LYS A 165 -1.31 -19.75 17.77
C LYS A 165 -0.52 -18.43 17.59
N ILE A 166 0.31 -18.08 18.58
CA ILE A 166 1.08 -16.83 18.59
C ILE A 166 2.54 -17.12 18.25
N LEU A 167 3.09 -16.36 17.30
CA LEU A 167 4.53 -16.28 17.07
C LEU A 167 5.10 -15.04 17.75
N PHE A 168 5.91 -15.23 18.80
CA PHE A 168 6.80 -14.20 19.30
C PHE A 168 8.03 -14.16 18.38
N SER A 169 8.19 -13.07 17.64
CA SER A 169 9.01 -13.06 16.42
C SER A 169 10.39 -12.41 16.57
N ALA A 170 10.82 -12.13 17.81
CA ALA A 170 11.97 -11.26 18.06
C ALA A 170 11.82 -9.94 17.25
N ASP A 171 12.87 -9.51 16.55
CA ASP A 171 12.86 -8.32 15.68
C ASP A 171 12.19 -8.51 14.34
N ALA A 172 12.03 -9.76 13.88
CA ALA A 172 11.27 -9.98 12.67
C ALA A 172 9.87 -9.39 12.85
N PHE A 173 9.35 -8.74 11.81
CA PHE A 173 8.08 -8.02 11.84
C PHE A 173 8.07 -6.71 12.66
N GLY A 174 9.23 -6.23 13.14
CA GLY A 174 9.37 -4.97 13.84
C GLY A 174 9.06 -3.71 13.02
N THR A 175 8.90 -2.57 13.69
CA THR A 175 8.64 -1.26 13.08
C THR A 175 9.20 -0.15 13.96
N PHE A 176 9.86 0.86 13.36
CA PHE A 176 10.27 2.05 14.10
C PHE A 176 9.06 2.90 14.51
N GLY A 177 9.15 3.55 15.68
CA GLY A 177 8.09 4.39 16.23
C GLY A 177 7.56 3.86 17.57
N ALA A 178 7.30 4.77 18.51
CA ALA A 178 6.60 4.43 19.74
C ALA A 178 5.09 4.25 19.50
N THR A 179 4.48 3.28 20.18
CA THR A 179 3.03 3.05 20.13
C THR A 179 2.26 4.16 20.84
N ASN A 180 1.12 4.58 20.30
CA ASN A 180 0.32 5.72 20.79
C ASN A 180 -0.95 5.30 21.56
N GLY A 181 -0.92 4.11 22.17
CA GLY A 181 -2.06 3.49 22.83
C GLY A 181 -2.64 2.33 22.03
N ALA A 182 -2.58 2.39 20.69
CA ALA A 182 -2.79 1.23 19.83
C ALA A 182 -1.65 0.22 20.01
N ILE A 183 -1.98 -1.04 20.27
CA ILE A 183 -1.00 -2.14 20.30
C ILE A 183 -1.18 -3.08 19.12
N PHE A 184 -2.40 -3.16 18.56
CA PHE A 184 -2.67 -4.04 17.42
C PHE A 184 -2.66 -3.24 16.12
N ALA A 185 -2.14 -3.86 15.06
CA ALA A 185 -2.06 -3.25 13.74
C ALA A 185 -3.44 -2.89 13.15
N ASP A 186 -4.51 -3.62 13.50
CA ASP A 186 -5.88 -3.34 13.05
C ASP A 186 -6.55 -2.13 13.72
N GLU A 187 -5.87 -1.48 14.68
CA GLU A 187 -6.38 -0.28 15.38
C GLU A 187 -5.93 1.03 14.74
N VAL A 188 -5.07 0.95 13.72
CA VAL A 188 -4.46 2.09 13.03
C VAL A 188 -4.54 1.89 11.53
N ASP A 189 -4.32 2.97 10.77
CA ASP A 189 -4.06 2.85 9.34
C ASP A 189 -2.58 2.47 9.13
N PHE A 190 -2.27 1.18 9.28
CA PHE A 190 -0.89 0.69 9.20
C PHE A 190 -0.23 1.03 7.85
N GLU A 191 -0.96 0.87 6.75
CA GLU A 191 -0.44 1.10 5.41
C GLU A 191 -0.06 2.57 5.20
N HIS A 192 -0.88 3.50 5.71
CA HIS A 192 -0.60 4.92 5.61
C HIS A 192 0.46 5.40 6.60
N ASP A 193 0.35 5.03 7.88
CA ASP A 193 1.08 5.70 8.97
C ASP A 193 2.36 4.98 9.43
N TYR A 194 2.51 3.69 9.11
CA TYR A 194 3.53 2.81 9.70
C TYR A 194 4.32 2.01 8.67
N LEU A 195 3.78 1.69 7.49
CA LEU A 195 4.44 0.83 6.51
C LEU A 195 5.81 1.37 6.08
N ASP A 196 5.95 2.69 5.92
CA ASP A 196 7.24 3.29 5.55
C ASP A 196 8.30 3.09 6.65
N GLU A 197 7.92 3.19 7.93
CA GLU A 197 8.81 2.88 9.06
C GLU A 197 9.05 1.38 9.26
N ALA A 198 8.08 0.53 8.94
CA ALA A 198 8.24 -0.92 8.96
C ALA A 198 9.24 -1.38 7.89
N ARG A 199 9.13 -0.82 6.69
CA ARG A 199 10.12 -1.01 5.62
C ARG A 199 11.48 -0.48 6.03
N ARG A 200 11.52 0.73 6.61
CA ARG A 200 12.78 1.33 7.07
C ARG A 200 13.45 0.48 8.15
N TYR A 201 12.69 -0.05 9.10
CA TYR A 201 13.17 -0.98 10.12
C TYR A 201 13.77 -2.23 9.47
N TYR A 202 12.98 -2.97 8.68
CA TYR A 202 13.45 -4.20 8.06
C TYR A 202 14.69 -3.98 7.19
N CYS A 203 14.66 -3.01 6.28
CA CYS A 203 15.71 -2.82 5.28
C CYS A 203 17.05 -2.39 5.89
N ASN A 204 17.05 -1.69 7.02
CA ASN A 204 18.26 -1.19 7.66
C ASN A 204 18.77 -2.10 8.79
N ILE A 205 17.89 -2.82 9.49
CA ILE A 205 18.30 -3.72 10.58
C ILE A 205 18.58 -5.13 10.05
N VAL A 206 17.62 -5.68 9.31
CA VAL A 206 17.62 -7.10 8.90
C VAL A 206 18.00 -7.27 7.42
N GLY A 207 17.85 -6.23 6.59
CA GLY A 207 17.80 -6.30 5.13
C GLY A 207 18.99 -6.97 4.45
N LYS A 208 20.16 -7.00 5.09
CA LYS A 208 21.34 -7.75 4.64
C LYS A 208 21.12 -9.27 4.65
N TYR A 209 20.32 -9.79 5.57
CA TYR A 209 20.12 -11.21 5.85
C TYR A 209 18.83 -11.76 5.23
N GLY A 210 18.56 -11.37 3.98
CA GLY A 210 17.34 -11.77 3.28
C GLY A 210 17.17 -13.30 3.16
N MET A 211 18.24 -14.05 2.92
CA MET A 211 18.16 -15.53 2.84
C MET A 211 17.76 -16.16 4.19
N GLN A 212 18.26 -15.60 5.30
CA GLN A 212 17.96 -16.07 6.65
C GLN A 212 16.53 -15.71 7.04
N THR A 213 16.07 -14.53 6.66
CA THR A 213 14.65 -14.15 6.78
C THR A 213 13.76 -15.12 5.97
N GLN A 214 14.11 -15.44 4.73
CA GLN A 214 13.37 -16.41 3.91
C GLN A 214 13.33 -17.81 4.55
N ALA A 215 14.43 -18.24 5.18
CA ALA A 215 14.46 -19.50 5.92
C ALA A 215 13.50 -19.48 7.12
N LEU A 216 13.45 -18.37 7.87
CA LEU A 216 12.48 -18.18 8.96
C LEU A 216 11.03 -18.19 8.43
N LEU A 217 10.74 -17.43 7.36
CA LEU A 217 9.40 -17.40 6.75
C LEU A 217 8.95 -18.80 6.30
N LYS A 218 9.87 -19.61 5.76
CA LYS A 218 9.58 -21.00 5.37
C LYS A 218 9.23 -21.89 6.57
N LYS A 219 9.91 -21.72 7.71
CA LYS A 219 9.56 -22.42 8.96
C LYS A 219 8.19 -21.95 9.46
N ALA A 220 7.96 -20.64 9.51
CA ALA A 220 6.71 -20.03 9.96
C ALA A 220 5.51 -20.48 9.11
N ALA A 221 5.68 -20.68 7.80
CA ALA A 221 4.63 -21.17 6.91
C ALA A 221 4.15 -22.61 7.22
N ALA A 222 4.91 -23.39 7.99
CA ALA A 222 4.50 -24.71 8.45
C ALA A 222 3.69 -24.67 9.77
N LEU A 223 3.56 -23.49 10.38
CA LEU A 223 2.86 -23.26 11.64
C LEU A 223 1.47 -22.66 11.36
N ASP A 224 0.51 -22.98 12.22
CA ASP A 224 -0.82 -22.38 12.22
C ASP A 224 -0.78 -21.06 13.00
N ILE A 225 -0.30 -19.98 12.37
CA ILE A 225 -0.09 -18.68 13.05
C ILE A 225 -1.37 -17.84 12.96
N GLY A 226 -1.97 -17.54 14.10
CA GLY A 226 -3.09 -16.62 14.25
C GLY A 226 -2.69 -15.20 14.68
N MET A 227 -1.49 -15.02 15.23
CA MET A 227 -0.99 -13.72 15.67
C MET A 227 0.55 -13.66 15.71
N ILE A 228 1.13 -12.50 15.43
CA ILE A 228 2.57 -12.22 15.48
C ILE A 228 2.84 -11.09 16.48
N CYS A 229 3.72 -11.35 17.43
CA CYS A 229 4.11 -10.44 18.51
C CYS A 229 5.60 -10.07 18.37
N PRO A 230 5.94 -8.94 17.72
CA PRO A 230 7.32 -8.49 17.56
C PRO A 230 7.84 -7.75 18.81
N LEU A 231 9.16 -7.60 18.90
CA LEU A 231 9.83 -6.81 19.95
C LEU A 231 9.74 -5.29 19.75
N HIS A 232 9.37 -4.85 18.54
CA HIS A 232 9.09 -3.45 18.23
C HIS A 232 7.82 -3.26 17.42
N GLY A 233 7.12 -2.15 17.62
CA GLY A 233 5.93 -1.78 16.88
C GLY A 233 4.67 -2.52 17.35
N LEU A 234 3.81 -2.84 16.39
CA LEU A 234 2.44 -3.30 16.61
C LEU A 234 2.34 -4.83 16.49
N VAL A 235 1.44 -5.42 17.29
CA VAL A 235 1.04 -6.82 17.23
C VAL A 235 0.09 -7.05 16.05
N TRP A 236 0.31 -8.11 15.29
CA TRP A 236 -0.50 -8.47 14.14
C TRP A 236 -1.41 -9.64 14.46
N ARG A 237 -2.73 -9.48 14.32
CA ARG A 237 -3.74 -10.53 14.56
C ARG A 237 -4.79 -10.67 13.46
N GLN A 238 -4.68 -9.83 12.42
CA GLN A 238 -5.52 -9.82 11.23
C GLN A 238 -4.63 -9.52 10.03
N ASN A 239 -5.07 -9.93 8.84
CA ASN A 239 -4.36 -9.68 7.57
C ASN A 239 -2.87 -10.05 7.62
N LEU A 240 -2.52 -11.16 8.28
CA LEU A 240 -1.12 -11.62 8.42
C LEU A 240 -0.45 -11.80 7.06
N ASP A 241 -1.18 -12.37 6.09
CA ASP A 241 -0.72 -12.60 4.72
C ASP A 241 -0.16 -11.34 4.07
N TYR A 242 -0.76 -10.18 4.35
CA TYR A 242 -0.31 -8.90 3.81
C TYR A 242 1.10 -8.54 4.32
N TYR A 243 1.33 -8.64 5.63
CA TYR A 243 2.60 -8.24 6.21
C TYR A 243 3.70 -9.29 6.02
N ILE A 244 3.31 -10.57 5.96
CA ILE A 244 4.17 -11.67 5.54
C ILE A 244 4.62 -11.47 4.08
N ASP A 245 3.72 -11.09 3.16
CA ASP A 245 4.07 -10.77 1.77
C ASP A 245 5.07 -9.59 1.68
N LYS A 246 4.92 -8.56 2.52
CA LYS A 246 5.91 -7.47 2.61
C LYS A 246 7.30 -8.01 3.00
N HIS A 247 7.39 -8.79 4.07
CA HIS A 247 8.65 -9.40 4.50
C HIS A 247 9.22 -10.36 3.46
N ALA A 248 8.37 -11.13 2.78
CA ALA A 248 8.79 -12.01 1.70
C ALA A 248 9.44 -11.22 0.57
N LYS A 249 8.82 -10.12 0.13
CA LYS A 249 9.38 -9.22 -0.90
C LYS A 249 10.69 -8.57 -0.46
N TRP A 250 10.75 -8.04 0.76
CA TRP A 250 11.94 -7.38 1.24
C TRP A 250 13.13 -8.33 1.36
N SER A 251 12.90 -9.52 1.91
CA SER A 251 13.93 -10.55 2.09
C SER A 251 14.37 -11.23 0.80
N SER A 252 13.49 -11.31 -0.22
CA SER A 252 13.86 -11.74 -1.57
C SER A 252 14.46 -10.62 -2.43
N TYR A 253 14.50 -9.39 -1.90
CA TYR A 253 14.84 -8.17 -2.62
C TYR A 253 13.94 -7.90 -3.83
N THR A 254 12.73 -8.47 -3.85
CA THR A 254 11.72 -8.18 -4.85
C THR A 254 11.17 -6.77 -4.59
N PRO A 255 11.19 -5.85 -5.56
CA PRO A 255 10.66 -4.51 -5.37
C PRO A 255 9.14 -4.57 -5.13
N GLU A 256 8.65 -3.68 -4.26
CA GLU A 256 7.20 -3.50 -4.05
C GLU A 256 6.54 -2.85 -5.26
N GLU A 257 7.26 -1.94 -5.92
CA GLU A 257 6.73 -1.10 -6.97
C GLU A 257 7.65 -1.09 -8.21
N THR A 258 7.02 -1.17 -9.38
CA THR A 258 7.68 -0.80 -10.63
C THR A 258 7.70 0.72 -10.76
N GLY A 259 8.87 1.32 -10.60
CA GLY A 259 9.07 2.77 -10.63
C GLY A 259 10.54 3.13 -10.38
N VAL A 260 10.83 4.42 -10.30
CA VAL A 260 12.21 4.93 -10.22
C VAL A 260 12.47 5.70 -8.91
N LEU A 261 13.49 5.28 -8.18
CA LEU A 261 14.15 6.11 -7.18
C LEU A 261 15.27 6.91 -7.86
N ILE A 262 15.30 8.23 -7.64
CA ILE A 262 16.38 9.10 -8.12
C ILE A 262 17.08 9.70 -6.89
N ALA A 263 18.31 9.27 -6.63
CA ALA A 263 19.14 9.85 -5.58
C ALA A 263 20.18 10.76 -6.24
N TYR A 264 20.26 12.02 -5.80
CA TYR A 264 21.20 12.99 -6.36
C TYR A 264 22.05 13.70 -5.30
N ALA A 265 23.27 14.05 -5.68
CA ALA A 265 24.21 14.88 -4.94
C ALA A 265 24.61 16.09 -5.79
N SER A 266 24.24 17.29 -5.36
CA SER A 266 24.43 18.53 -6.13
C SER A 266 25.09 19.61 -5.26
N ILE A 267 26.17 20.22 -5.76
CA ILE A 267 26.87 21.30 -5.05
C ILE A 267 26.28 22.68 -5.40
N TYR A 268 25.95 22.89 -6.68
CA TYR A 268 25.54 24.18 -7.24
C TYR A 268 24.21 24.11 -8.01
N GLY A 269 23.35 23.14 -7.69
CA GLY A 269 22.05 22.95 -8.36
C GLY A 269 22.10 22.32 -9.76
N ASN A 270 23.24 22.26 -10.44
CA ASN A 270 23.28 21.74 -11.81
C ASN A 270 23.01 20.23 -11.92
N THR A 271 23.46 19.41 -10.96
CA THR A 271 23.15 17.96 -10.95
C THR A 271 21.69 17.72 -10.59
N GLU A 272 21.19 18.49 -9.61
CA GLU A 272 19.79 18.51 -9.21
C GLU A 272 18.86 18.86 -10.37
N ASN A 273 19.14 19.94 -11.11
CA ASN A 273 18.35 20.33 -12.27
C ASN A 273 18.27 19.21 -13.33
N VAL A 274 19.34 18.44 -13.52
CA VAL A 274 19.29 17.27 -14.43
C VAL A 274 18.44 16.14 -13.86
N ALA A 275 18.55 15.87 -12.55
CA ALA A 275 17.69 14.91 -11.87
C ALA A 275 16.19 15.31 -11.96
N GLU A 276 15.87 16.59 -11.81
CA GLU A 276 14.51 17.13 -11.98
C GLU A 276 14.00 16.96 -13.42
N ILE A 277 14.82 17.28 -14.43
CA ILE A 277 14.45 17.07 -15.84
C ILE A 277 14.16 15.59 -16.11
N ILE A 278 15.02 14.68 -15.63
CA ILE A 278 14.80 13.23 -15.75
C ILE A 278 13.50 12.82 -15.07
N ALA A 279 13.25 13.29 -13.85
CA ALA A 279 12.04 12.98 -13.11
C ALA A 279 10.77 13.47 -13.83
N CYS A 280 10.78 14.69 -14.36
CA CYS A 280 9.69 15.25 -15.17
C CYS A 280 9.44 14.39 -16.40
N ARG A 281 10.48 14.02 -17.16
CA ARG A 281 10.36 13.19 -18.36
C ARG A 281 9.83 11.78 -18.06
N LEU A 282 10.27 11.16 -16.96
CA LEU A 282 9.73 9.89 -16.49
C LEU A 282 8.25 10.02 -16.09
N ARG A 283 7.86 11.12 -15.43
CA ARG A 283 6.45 11.36 -15.08
C ARG A 283 5.57 11.62 -16.30
N GLU A 284 6.07 12.36 -17.29
CA GLU A 284 5.43 12.54 -18.60
C GLU A 284 5.27 11.19 -19.34
N ALA A 285 6.19 10.25 -19.11
CA ALA A 285 6.12 8.87 -19.59
C ALA A 285 5.11 7.98 -18.82
N GLY A 286 4.47 8.50 -17.77
CA GLY A 286 3.59 7.74 -16.88
C GLY A 286 4.32 6.88 -15.85
N ILE A 287 5.63 7.07 -15.67
CA ILE A 287 6.45 6.29 -14.72
C ILE A 287 6.49 7.01 -13.37
N LYS A 288 6.18 6.28 -12.28
CA LYS A 288 6.24 6.81 -10.92
C LYS A 288 7.70 7.02 -10.50
N THR A 289 7.97 8.19 -9.91
CA THR A 289 9.30 8.57 -9.43
C THR A 289 9.27 9.08 -7.99
N VAL A 290 10.34 8.83 -7.24
CA VAL A 290 10.67 9.53 -6.00
C VAL A 290 12.08 10.10 -6.11
N MET A 291 12.33 11.25 -5.51
CA MET A 291 13.62 11.94 -5.57
C MET A 291 14.15 12.21 -4.17
N PHE A 292 15.45 12.05 -3.98
CA PHE A 292 16.15 12.34 -2.73
C PHE A 292 17.44 13.11 -2.99
N ASP A 293 17.62 14.25 -2.32
CA ASP A 293 18.94 14.85 -2.15
C ASP A 293 19.66 14.11 -1.03
N VAL A 294 20.72 13.38 -1.40
CA VAL A 294 21.51 12.58 -0.44
C VAL A 294 22.28 13.43 0.56
N SER A 295 22.36 14.75 0.35
CA SER A 295 23.08 15.68 1.23
C SER A 295 22.27 16.07 2.47
N VAL A 296 20.94 15.90 2.43
CA VAL A 296 20.02 16.32 3.50
C VAL A 296 19.04 15.23 3.93
N THR A 297 18.96 14.13 3.17
CA THR A 297 18.12 12.97 3.49
C THR A 297 18.98 11.89 4.14
N ALA A 298 18.51 11.29 5.24
CA ALA A 298 19.22 10.19 5.88
C ALA A 298 19.30 8.96 4.95
N SER A 299 20.46 8.30 4.90
CA SER A 299 20.67 7.11 4.06
C SER A 299 19.62 6.02 4.30
N SER A 300 19.15 5.86 5.55
CA SER A 300 18.19 4.83 5.91
C SER A 300 16.83 4.97 5.21
N GLU A 301 16.38 6.19 4.93
CA GLU A 301 15.17 6.44 4.14
C GLU A 301 15.37 6.08 2.68
N ILE A 302 16.55 6.41 2.12
CA ILE A 302 16.88 6.13 0.72
C ILE A 302 17.08 4.62 0.51
N ILE A 303 17.68 3.91 1.46
CA ILE A 303 17.81 2.45 1.46
C ILE A 303 16.43 1.80 1.46
N ALA A 304 15.52 2.22 2.35
CA ALA A 304 14.15 1.72 2.37
C ALA A 304 13.44 1.94 1.01
N ALA A 305 13.62 3.13 0.42
CA ALA A 305 13.06 3.42 -0.89
C ALA A 305 13.73 2.60 -2.03
N ALA A 306 15.02 2.26 -1.93
CA ALA A 306 15.69 1.39 -2.89
C ALA A 306 15.19 -0.07 -2.83
N PHE A 307 14.77 -0.54 -1.65
CA PHE A 307 14.05 -1.81 -1.52
C PHE A 307 12.65 -1.75 -2.12
N ARG A 308 11.97 -0.59 -2.06
CA ARG A 308 10.63 -0.37 -2.63
C ARG A 308 10.61 -0.36 -4.17
N PHE A 309 11.53 0.33 -4.83
CA PHE A 309 11.48 0.58 -6.27
C PHE A 309 12.37 -0.36 -7.09
N SER A 310 11.91 -0.72 -8.29
CA SER A 310 12.65 -1.63 -9.20
C SER A 310 13.80 -0.96 -9.97
N HIS A 311 13.77 0.36 -10.15
CA HIS A 311 14.80 1.12 -10.89
C HIS A 311 15.42 2.20 -10.00
N LEU A 312 16.74 2.37 -10.11
CA LEU A 312 17.51 3.35 -9.35
C LEU A 312 18.29 4.25 -10.32
N ILE A 313 18.27 5.56 -10.11
CA ILE A 313 19.12 6.51 -10.82
C ILE A 313 19.99 7.22 -9.79
N PHE A 314 21.31 7.14 -9.97
CA PHE A 314 22.27 7.84 -9.12
C PHE A 314 22.90 8.99 -9.90
N ALA A 315 22.72 10.21 -9.40
CA ALA A 315 23.26 11.42 -10.01
C ALA A 315 24.25 12.11 -9.06
N SER A 316 25.53 12.23 -9.42
CA SER A 316 26.52 12.82 -8.51
C SER A 316 27.45 13.80 -9.21
N ALA A 317 27.74 14.91 -8.53
CA ALA A 317 28.93 15.69 -8.82
C ALA A 317 30.20 14.87 -8.56
N THR A 318 31.24 15.10 -9.35
CA THR A 318 32.61 14.67 -9.07
C THR A 318 33.22 15.62 -8.05
N TYR A 319 33.66 15.08 -6.91
CA TYR A 319 34.19 15.84 -5.79
C TYR A 319 35.54 15.27 -5.38
N ASN A 320 36.59 16.10 -5.36
CA ASN A 320 37.98 15.67 -5.10
C ASN A 320 38.44 14.47 -5.95
N ALA A 321 38.08 14.48 -7.26
CA ALA A 321 38.29 13.37 -8.19
C ALA A 321 37.58 12.04 -7.82
N GLY A 322 36.69 12.07 -6.83
CA GLY A 322 35.84 10.97 -6.39
C GLY A 322 34.35 11.25 -6.53
N ILE A 323 33.52 10.37 -5.94
CA ILE A 323 32.08 10.57 -5.78
C ILE A 323 31.85 11.61 -4.68
N PHE A 324 30.74 12.36 -4.73
CA PHE A 324 30.35 13.25 -3.64
C PHE A 324 30.17 12.45 -2.32
N VAL A 325 30.63 13.01 -1.19
CA VAL A 325 30.85 12.25 0.06
C VAL A 325 29.60 11.49 0.54
N SER A 326 28.44 12.15 0.58
CA SER A 326 27.20 11.49 1.02
C SER A 326 26.66 10.47 0.01
N MET A 327 26.89 10.68 -1.29
CA MET A 327 26.57 9.68 -2.31
C MET A 327 27.48 8.45 -2.19
N ASP A 328 28.81 8.63 -1.99
CA ASP A 328 29.74 7.52 -1.75
C ASP A 328 29.30 6.70 -0.53
N ALA A 329 28.95 7.37 0.57
CA ALA A 329 28.44 6.72 1.78
C ALA A 329 27.16 5.91 1.49
N LEU A 330 26.15 6.51 0.85
CA LEU A 330 24.90 5.82 0.47
C LEU A 330 25.16 4.57 -0.40
N LEU A 331 26.01 4.68 -1.42
CA LEU A 331 26.26 3.57 -2.34
C LEU A 331 26.97 2.40 -1.65
N ARG A 332 27.92 2.71 -0.75
CA ARG A 332 28.57 1.68 0.09
C ARG A 332 27.59 1.05 1.06
N ASP A 333 26.68 1.84 1.62
CA ASP A 333 25.68 1.36 2.56
C ASP A 333 24.66 0.43 1.88
N LEU A 334 24.20 0.80 0.68
CA LEU A 334 23.38 -0.08 -0.19
C LEU A 334 24.09 -1.42 -0.49
N ALA A 335 25.39 -1.37 -0.80
CA ALA A 335 26.18 -2.57 -1.03
C ALA A 335 26.34 -3.42 0.24
N ALA A 336 26.53 -2.78 1.41
CA ALA A 336 26.63 -3.46 2.71
C ALA A 336 25.31 -4.16 3.09
N HIS A 337 24.18 -3.60 2.69
CA HIS A 337 22.82 -4.16 2.82
C HIS A 337 22.47 -5.16 1.71
N ASN A 338 23.43 -5.51 0.84
CA ASN A 338 23.29 -6.50 -0.22
C ASN A 338 22.11 -6.20 -1.17
N ILE A 339 21.89 -4.92 -1.51
CA ILE A 339 20.90 -4.56 -2.55
C ILE A 339 21.17 -5.35 -3.84
N GLN A 340 20.12 -5.82 -4.48
CA GLN A 340 20.23 -6.67 -5.67
C GLN A 340 18.94 -6.67 -6.50
N ASN A 341 19.00 -7.24 -7.70
CA ASN A 341 17.85 -7.37 -8.60
C ASN A 341 17.25 -6.00 -8.97
N ARG A 342 18.08 -5.05 -9.43
CA ARG A 342 17.65 -3.70 -9.84
C ARG A 342 18.14 -3.35 -11.23
N TYR A 343 17.42 -2.45 -11.87
CA TYR A 343 17.90 -1.70 -13.03
C TYR A 343 18.49 -0.38 -12.55
N VAL A 344 19.68 -0.02 -13.02
CA VAL A 344 20.39 1.17 -12.52
C VAL A 344 20.92 2.01 -13.65
N ALA A 345 20.76 3.33 -13.55
CA ALA A 345 21.35 4.29 -14.48
C ALA A 345 22.14 5.38 -13.73
N PHE A 346 23.09 6.01 -14.42
CA PHE A 346 24.02 6.96 -13.80
C PHE A 346 24.05 8.31 -14.52
N VAL A 347 24.15 9.37 -13.73
CA VAL A 347 24.43 10.74 -14.18
C VAL A 347 25.64 11.26 -13.42
N GLU A 348 26.64 11.77 -14.13
CA GLU A 348 27.79 12.42 -13.50
C GLU A 348 27.90 13.89 -13.91
N ASN A 349 28.41 14.72 -13.02
CA ASN A 349 28.70 16.13 -13.30
C ASN A 349 30.13 16.49 -12.87
N GLY A 350 30.92 17.13 -13.75
CA GLY A 350 32.25 17.64 -13.40
C GLY A 350 32.81 18.58 -14.47
N SER A 351 33.60 19.59 -14.10
CA SER A 351 34.00 20.64 -15.05
C SER A 351 35.32 20.34 -15.79
N TRP A 352 36.28 19.67 -15.17
CA TRP A 352 37.62 19.41 -15.76
C TRP A 352 37.97 17.92 -15.88
N ALA A 353 37.51 17.08 -14.96
CA ALA A 353 37.74 15.63 -14.98
C ALA A 353 36.60 14.86 -14.29
N PRO A 354 35.42 14.69 -14.93
CA PRO A 354 34.36 13.84 -14.39
C PRO A 354 34.84 12.40 -14.17
N SER A 355 34.61 11.88 -12.97
CA SER A 355 34.96 10.50 -12.59
C SER A 355 33.87 9.81 -11.77
N ALA A 356 32.91 10.56 -11.22
CA ALA A 356 31.88 10.03 -10.34
C ALA A 356 31.07 8.92 -11.00
N GLY A 357 30.69 9.02 -12.27
CA GLY A 357 29.85 8.03 -12.95
C GLY A 357 30.52 6.66 -13.02
N LYS A 358 31.82 6.64 -13.36
CA LYS A 358 32.63 5.42 -13.36
C LYS A 358 32.69 4.81 -11.95
N LEU A 359 32.99 5.62 -10.93
CA LEU A 359 33.16 5.15 -9.56
C LEU A 359 31.84 4.64 -8.95
N MET A 360 30.71 5.32 -9.21
CA MET A 360 29.38 4.87 -8.79
C MET A 360 29.03 3.52 -9.43
N ARG A 361 29.35 3.35 -10.73
CA ARG A 361 29.17 2.09 -11.46
C ARG A 361 30.02 0.96 -10.90
N GLU A 362 31.25 1.22 -10.47
CA GLU A 362 32.11 0.19 -9.85
C GLU A 362 31.51 -0.34 -8.53
N ILE A 363 31.01 0.56 -7.66
CA ILE A 363 30.39 0.15 -6.39
C ILE A 363 29.11 -0.66 -6.65
N ILE A 364 28.18 -0.11 -7.42
CA ILE A 364 26.87 -0.74 -7.65
C ILE A 364 26.98 -1.98 -8.55
N GLY A 365 27.89 -1.97 -9.53
CA GLY A 365 28.14 -3.12 -10.40
C GLY A 365 28.70 -4.34 -9.66
N SER A 366 29.25 -4.16 -8.45
CA SER A 366 29.68 -5.27 -7.59
C SER A 366 28.51 -5.97 -6.86
N CYS A 367 27.33 -5.34 -6.82
CA CYS A 367 26.13 -5.90 -6.20
C CYS A 367 25.50 -6.97 -7.10
N LYS A 368 24.76 -7.92 -6.49
CA LYS A 368 24.21 -9.07 -7.22
C LYS A 368 23.09 -8.65 -8.18
N ASN A 369 23.06 -9.25 -9.36
CA ASN A 369 21.97 -9.13 -10.34
C ASN A 369 21.56 -7.67 -10.63
N MET A 370 22.53 -6.78 -10.77
CA MET A 370 22.29 -5.39 -11.17
C MET A 370 22.36 -5.27 -12.69
N THR A 371 21.32 -4.70 -13.29
CA THR A 371 21.27 -4.41 -14.73
C THR A 371 21.59 -2.93 -14.94
N ILE A 372 22.80 -2.63 -15.42
CA ILE A 372 23.19 -1.25 -15.72
C ILE A 372 22.59 -0.83 -17.07
N LEU A 373 21.83 0.26 -17.07
CA LEU A 373 21.21 0.84 -18.25
C LEU A 373 22.16 1.86 -18.90
N GLU A 374 22.14 1.88 -20.23
CA GLU A 374 22.84 2.86 -21.06
C GLU A 374 21.84 3.67 -21.89
N PRO A 375 22.15 4.93 -22.26
CA PRO A 375 23.41 5.62 -21.99
C PRO A 375 23.50 6.20 -20.58
N SER A 376 24.71 6.32 -20.03
CA SER A 376 24.98 7.22 -18.89
C SER A 376 25.15 8.66 -19.36
N ILE A 377 24.84 9.63 -18.50
CA ILE A 377 24.90 11.06 -18.84
C ILE A 377 26.11 11.70 -18.15
N THR A 378 26.92 12.43 -18.91
CA THR A 378 28.03 13.25 -18.39
C THR A 378 27.74 14.73 -18.63
N ILE A 379 27.68 15.50 -17.55
CA ILE A 379 27.45 16.95 -17.58
C ILE A 379 28.76 17.68 -17.25
N LYS A 380 29.10 18.69 -18.04
CA LYS A 380 30.25 19.58 -17.76
C LYS A 380 29.78 20.91 -17.20
N SER A 381 29.86 21.03 -15.88
CA SER A 381 29.39 22.18 -15.08
C SER A 381 27.86 22.34 -15.09
N SER A 382 27.25 22.56 -16.26
CA SER A 382 25.81 22.72 -16.44
C SER A 382 25.33 22.08 -17.75
N MET A 383 24.11 21.52 -17.72
CA MET A 383 23.50 20.88 -18.89
C MET A 383 23.28 21.90 -20.01
N LYS A 384 23.59 21.51 -21.25
CA LYS A 384 23.35 22.33 -22.44
C LYS A 384 22.08 21.86 -23.18
N PRO A 385 21.35 22.74 -23.89
CA PRO A 385 20.14 22.36 -24.63
C PRO A 385 20.34 21.18 -25.59
N GLN A 386 21.53 21.05 -26.17
CA GLN A 386 21.89 19.97 -27.10
C GLN A 386 21.92 18.58 -26.42
N GLN A 387 22.08 18.53 -25.09
CA GLN A 387 22.12 17.28 -24.32
C GLN A 387 20.72 16.78 -23.93
N SER A 388 19.63 17.48 -24.34
CA SER A 388 18.26 17.00 -24.09
C SER A 388 18.04 15.59 -24.65
N GLY A 389 18.61 15.29 -25.82
CA GLY A 389 18.51 13.96 -26.43
C GLY A 389 19.19 12.85 -25.61
N GLU A 390 20.21 13.17 -24.81
CA GLU A 390 20.86 12.20 -23.90
C GLU A 390 19.92 11.85 -22.75
N VAL A 391 19.19 12.83 -22.21
CA VAL A 391 18.14 12.61 -21.21
C VAL A 391 16.99 11.79 -21.79
N ASP A 392 16.52 12.13 -22.98
CA ASP A 392 15.45 11.39 -23.65
C ASP A 392 15.86 9.93 -23.92
N ALA A 393 17.13 9.68 -24.26
CA ALA A 393 17.67 8.33 -24.45
C ALA A 393 17.75 7.54 -23.14
N LEU A 394 18.23 8.14 -22.04
CA LEU A 394 18.23 7.53 -20.71
C LEU A 394 16.81 7.17 -20.26
N VAL A 395 15.88 8.11 -20.37
CA VAL A 395 14.48 7.92 -20.01
C VAL A 395 13.84 6.85 -20.89
N GLY A 396 14.16 6.84 -22.19
CA GLY A 396 13.84 5.78 -23.15
C GLY A 396 14.28 4.39 -22.67
N ALA A 397 15.54 4.25 -22.24
CA ALA A 397 16.09 3.00 -21.74
C ALA A 397 15.40 2.51 -20.46
N VAL A 398 15.14 3.43 -19.51
CA VAL A 398 14.41 3.13 -18.27
C VAL A 398 12.97 2.68 -18.56
N ALA A 399 12.27 3.35 -19.47
CA ALA A 399 10.92 2.94 -19.83
C ALA A 399 10.91 1.59 -20.55
N ALA A 400 11.84 1.37 -21.48
CA ALA A 400 11.95 0.11 -22.21
C ALA A 400 12.21 -1.06 -21.26
N SER A 401 13.05 -0.91 -20.23
CA SER A 401 13.28 -1.96 -19.22
C SER A 401 12.06 -2.25 -18.34
N MET A 402 11.10 -1.31 -18.26
CA MET A 402 9.80 -1.53 -17.60
C MET A 402 8.74 -2.12 -18.54
N GLY A 403 9.04 -2.31 -19.84
CA GLY A 403 8.05 -2.66 -20.85
C GLY A 403 7.16 -1.48 -21.29
N CYS A 404 7.54 -0.25 -20.95
CA CYS A 404 6.89 0.98 -21.40
C CYS A 404 7.55 1.47 -22.69
N ASN A 405 6.80 1.47 -23.81
CA ASN A 405 7.30 2.06 -25.05
C ASN A 405 7.13 3.58 -25.02
N LEU A 406 8.23 4.30 -24.79
CA LEU A 406 8.28 5.75 -24.94
C LEU A 406 8.31 6.13 -26.42
N THR A 407 7.24 6.74 -26.93
CA THR A 407 7.32 7.52 -28.17
C THR A 407 7.84 8.91 -27.80
N ALA A 408 9.09 9.21 -28.20
CA ALA A 408 9.69 10.53 -27.98
C ALA A 408 8.85 11.65 -28.64
N GLY A 409 8.80 12.79 -27.93
CA GLY A 409 8.09 14.05 -28.18
C GLY A 409 7.52 14.37 -29.57
N GLY A 410 6.31 14.95 -29.56
CA GLY A 410 5.84 15.85 -30.62
C GLY A 410 4.39 15.65 -31.05
N ASN A 411 3.59 16.71 -30.91
CA ASN A 411 2.30 17.02 -31.53
C ASN A 411 1.54 15.90 -32.26
N ALA A 412 0.29 15.75 -31.82
CA ALA A 412 -0.79 15.10 -32.54
C ALA A 412 -0.74 15.38 -34.05
N SER A 413 -0.36 14.38 -34.84
CA SER A 413 -0.90 14.19 -36.17
C SER A 413 -0.82 12.71 -36.57
N SER A 414 -1.99 12.21 -36.94
CA SER A 414 -2.23 10.87 -37.43
C SER A 414 -1.70 10.68 -38.85
N SER A 415 -0.92 9.63 -39.11
CA SER A 415 -1.12 8.81 -40.32
C SER A 415 -0.25 7.54 -40.36
N ARG A 416 -0.94 6.38 -40.51
CA ARG A 416 -0.63 5.18 -41.34
C ARG A 416 0.70 4.45 -41.08
N ALA A 417 0.87 3.14 -41.17
CA ALA A 417 0.04 1.96 -41.43
C ALA A 417 0.82 0.75 -40.85
N ASN A 418 0.12 -0.34 -40.57
CA ASN A 418 0.62 -1.55 -39.92
C ASN A 418 1.40 -2.46 -40.91
N PRO A 419 2.29 -3.35 -40.43
CA PRO A 419 1.83 -4.73 -40.29
C PRO A 419 2.26 -5.44 -38.99
N ALA A 420 1.23 -5.84 -38.23
CA ALA A 420 1.09 -6.93 -37.24
C ALA A 420 1.98 -6.94 -35.97
N ALA A 421 1.51 -6.72 -34.74
CA ALA A 421 0.36 -6.00 -34.16
C ALA A 421 0.60 -5.92 -32.63
N ALA A 422 1.40 -4.95 -32.16
CA ALA A 422 1.39 -4.51 -30.76
C ALA A 422 0.20 -3.55 -30.59
N GLY A 423 -0.76 -3.91 -29.72
CA GLY A 423 -2.07 -3.27 -29.64
C GLY A 423 -2.00 -1.78 -29.33
N LYS A 424 -2.51 -0.94 -30.24
CA LYS A 424 -2.87 0.44 -29.94
C LYS A 424 -4.04 0.44 -28.95
N PHE A 425 -4.07 1.38 -28.00
CA PHE A 425 -5.27 1.64 -27.20
C PHE A 425 -6.39 2.07 -28.16
N ASP A 426 -7.25 1.11 -28.48
CA ASP A 426 -8.47 1.34 -29.23
C ASP A 426 -9.59 1.54 -28.21
N PRO A 427 -10.03 2.79 -27.94
CA PRO A 427 -11.15 3.01 -27.03
C PRO A 427 -12.44 2.33 -27.52
N VAL A 428 -12.52 1.97 -28.81
CA VAL A 428 -13.64 1.18 -29.34
C VAL A 428 -13.60 -0.27 -28.83
N ALA A 429 -12.43 -0.81 -28.51
CA ALA A 429 -12.29 -2.13 -27.91
C ALA A 429 -12.96 -2.21 -26.53
N LEU A 430 -13.05 -1.10 -25.78
CA LEU A 430 -13.79 -1.05 -24.51
C LEU A 430 -15.30 -1.29 -24.70
N TYR A 431 -15.86 -0.98 -25.88
CA TYR A 431 -17.26 -1.33 -26.19
C TYR A 431 -17.48 -2.83 -26.42
N LYS A 432 -16.42 -3.64 -26.44
CA LYS A 432 -16.53 -5.11 -26.47
C LYS A 432 -16.69 -5.74 -25.09
N ILE A 433 -16.42 -4.99 -24.02
CA ILE A 433 -16.71 -5.46 -22.67
C ILE A 433 -18.23 -5.40 -22.48
N SER A 434 -18.82 -6.53 -22.09
CA SER A 434 -20.26 -6.61 -21.83
C SER A 434 -20.55 -6.18 -20.40
N TYR A 435 -21.60 -5.38 -20.25
CA TYR A 435 -22.07 -4.85 -18.98
C TYR A 435 -23.60 -4.92 -18.94
N GLY A 436 -24.18 -5.17 -17.77
CA GLY A 436 -25.60 -4.89 -17.53
C GLY A 436 -25.84 -3.39 -17.35
N LEU A 437 -27.10 -2.97 -17.35
CA LEU A 437 -27.50 -1.65 -16.84
C LEU A 437 -28.40 -1.80 -15.62
N PHE A 438 -28.18 -0.92 -14.66
CA PHE A 438 -28.80 -1.01 -13.35
C PHE A 438 -29.28 0.36 -12.88
N VAL A 439 -30.36 0.39 -12.12
CA VAL A 439 -30.67 1.55 -11.27
C VAL A 439 -30.06 1.28 -9.90
N LEU A 440 -29.12 2.14 -9.53
CA LEU A 440 -28.51 2.18 -8.20
C LEU A 440 -29.27 3.20 -7.35
N THR A 441 -29.81 2.77 -6.21
CA THR A 441 -30.55 3.65 -5.30
C THR A 441 -29.89 3.76 -3.94
N ALA A 442 -30.08 4.92 -3.31
CA ALA A 442 -29.60 5.23 -1.97
C ALA A 442 -30.60 6.14 -1.27
N ARG A 443 -30.54 6.18 0.06
CA ARG A 443 -31.41 7.02 0.88
C ARG A 443 -30.61 7.67 2.00
N GLU A 444 -30.80 8.96 2.19
CA GLU A 444 -30.17 9.74 3.25
C GLU A 444 -31.18 10.77 3.78
N ASP A 445 -31.27 10.92 5.10
CA ASP A 445 -32.13 11.90 5.79
C ASP A 445 -33.58 11.94 5.25
N GLY A 446 -34.14 10.75 5.01
CA GLY A 446 -35.49 10.58 4.50
C GLY A 446 -35.64 10.79 2.98
N ARG A 447 -34.62 11.31 2.28
CA ARG A 447 -34.62 11.54 0.82
C ARG A 447 -34.10 10.33 0.05
N ASP A 448 -34.93 9.79 -0.85
CA ASP A 448 -34.53 8.74 -1.78
C ASP A 448 -33.90 9.35 -3.05
N ASN A 449 -32.88 8.70 -3.62
CA ASN A 449 -32.28 9.10 -4.89
C ASN A 449 -31.74 7.87 -5.64
N GLY A 450 -31.50 8.01 -6.95
CA GLY A 450 -30.92 6.95 -7.75
C GLY A 450 -30.17 7.43 -8.99
N CYS A 451 -29.33 6.57 -9.54
CA CYS A 451 -28.65 6.81 -10.82
C CYS A 451 -28.52 5.54 -11.64
N ILE A 452 -28.31 5.69 -12.95
CA ILE A 452 -27.96 4.56 -13.82
C ILE A 452 -26.47 4.25 -13.67
N ILE A 453 -26.14 2.97 -13.51
CA ILE A 453 -24.77 2.46 -13.57
C ILE A 453 -24.69 1.27 -14.52
N ASN A 454 -23.49 0.99 -15.04
CA ASN A 454 -23.18 -0.21 -15.84
C ASN A 454 -22.01 -1.02 -15.23
N THR A 455 -21.67 -0.76 -13.97
CA THR A 455 -20.42 -1.21 -13.34
C THR A 455 -20.65 -2.19 -12.19
N ALA A 456 -21.85 -2.79 -12.09
CA ALA A 456 -22.14 -3.79 -11.08
C ALA A 456 -21.68 -5.18 -11.53
N ALA A 457 -20.89 -5.87 -10.71
CA ALA A 457 -20.42 -7.24 -10.96
C ALA A 457 -20.29 -8.04 -9.66
N GLN A 458 -20.50 -9.35 -9.73
CA GLN A 458 -20.19 -10.24 -8.60
C GLN A 458 -18.67 -10.33 -8.41
N LEU A 459 -18.21 -10.15 -7.17
CA LEU A 459 -16.81 -10.22 -6.79
C LEU A 459 -16.44 -11.59 -6.24
N THR A 460 -17.21 -12.06 -5.25
CA THR A 460 -17.05 -13.38 -4.63
C THR A 460 -18.43 -14.00 -4.38
N ASP A 461 -18.53 -15.31 -4.44
CA ASP A 461 -19.76 -16.04 -4.07
C ASP A 461 -19.80 -16.37 -2.57
N LYS A 462 -18.64 -16.53 -1.90
CA LYS A 462 -18.52 -16.81 -0.46
C LYS A 462 -17.41 -15.97 0.22
N PRO A 463 -17.75 -15.01 1.09
CA PRO A 463 -19.09 -14.43 1.27
C PRO A 463 -19.59 -13.78 -0.04
N CYS A 464 -20.92 -13.71 -0.23
CA CYS A 464 -21.50 -13.13 -1.44
C CYS A 464 -21.24 -11.61 -1.48
N ARG A 465 -20.34 -11.18 -2.36
CA ARG A 465 -19.94 -9.78 -2.50
C ARG A 465 -20.07 -9.34 -3.94
N ILE A 466 -20.43 -8.07 -4.12
CA ILE A 466 -20.45 -7.40 -5.42
C ILE A 466 -19.57 -6.16 -5.38
N THR A 467 -19.17 -5.69 -6.55
CA THR A 467 -18.60 -4.35 -6.74
C THR A 467 -19.54 -3.46 -7.53
N ILE A 468 -19.53 -2.17 -7.22
CA ILE A 468 -20.09 -1.10 -8.05
C ILE A 468 -19.05 0.01 -8.20
N SER A 469 -19.00 0.67 -9.36
CA SER A 469 -18.17 1.87 -9.55
C SER A 469 -19.06 3.06 -9.85
N VAL A 470 -19.02 4.09 -9.00
CA VAL A 470 -19.95 5.21 -9.06
C VAL A 470 -19.18 6.51 -9.28
N ASN A 471 -19.58 7.27 -10.30
CA ASN A 471 -19.00 8.59 -10.58
C ASN A 471 -19.25 9.54 -9.40
N ARG A 472 -18.19 10.20 -8.93
CA ARG A 472 -18.19 11.10 -7.76
C ARG A 472 -19.06 12.35 -7.95
N GLN A 473 -19.42 12.69 -9.19
CA GLN A 473 -20.34 13.79 -9.48
C GLN A 473 -21.81 13.45 -9.13
N ASN A 474 -22.16 12.15 -9.08
CA ASN A 474 -23.53 11.72 -8.77
C ASN A 474 -23.86 11.92 -7.28
N LEU A 475 -25.03 12.49 -6.96
CA LEU A 475 -25.50 12.56 -5.56
C LEU A 475 -25.61 11.17 -4.91
N THR A 476 -25.98 10.14 -5.69
CA THR A 476 -26.07 8.76 -5.21
C THR A 476 -24.72 8.25 -4.68
N HIS A 477 -23.60 8.64 -5.29
CA HIS A 477 -22.27 8.29 -4.79
C HIS A 477 -22.07 8.79 -3.36
N ASP A 478 -22.35 10.08 -3.15
CA ASP A 478 -22.16 10.73 -1.85
C ASP A 478 -23.02 10.13 -0.75
N MET A 479 -24.28 9.79 -1.08
CA MET A 479 -25.19 9.12 -0.16
C MET A 479 -24.68 7.73 0.22
N ILE A 480 -24.19 6.94 -0.74
CA ILE A 480 -23.63 5.61 -0.46
C ILE A 480 -22.37 5.70 0.40
N LYS A 481 -21.49 6.66 0.10
CA LYS A 481 -20.26 6.89 0.87
C LYS A 481 -20.56 7.21 2.34
N ARG A 482 -21.64 7.94 2.63
CA ARG A 482 -22.03 8.30 4.00
C ARG A 482 -22.85 7.24 4.72
N THR A 483 -23.78 6.59 4.01
CA THR A 483 -24.75 5.67 4.62
C THR A 483 -24.29 4.21 4.62
N GLY A 484 -23.36 3.85 3.73
CA GLY A 484 -22.84 2.50 3.61
C GLY A 484 -23.84 1.47 3.06
N VAL A 485 -25.00 1.88 2.55
CA VAL A 485 -26.04 0.97 2.02
C VAL A 485 -26.57 1.43 0.67
N PHE A 486 -26.93 0.48 -0.19
CA PHE A 486 -27.55 0.73 -1.51
C PHE A 486 -28.39 -0.45 -1.99
N ASN A 487 -29.27 -0.20 -2.96
CA ASN A 487 -29.89 -1.28 -3.76
C ASN A 487 -29.47 -1.20 -5.23
N VAL A 488 -29.41 -2.36 -5.87
CA VAL A 488 -29.23 -2.53 -7.32
C VAL A 488 -30.49 -3.16 -7.90
N SER A 489 -31.16 -2.43 -8.80
CA SER A 489 -32.24 -2.96 -9.63
C SER A 489 -31.67 -3.34 -11.01
N VAL A 490 -31.66 -4.63 -11.34
CA VAL A 490 -31.17 -5.16 -12.62
C VAL A 490 -32.23 -4.95 -13.71
N LEU A 491 -31.98 -4.02 -14.63
CA LEU A 491 -32.98 -3.62 -15.63
C LEU A 491 -33.15 -4.68 -16.73
N THR A 492 -34.34 -4.74 -17.32
CA THR A 492 -34.69 -5.66 -18.41
C THR A 492 -34.70 -4.98 -19.77
N GLU A 493 -34.68 -5.78 -20.85
CA GLU A 493 -34.76 -5.28 -22.22
C GLU A 493 -36.06 -4.49 -22.52
N SER A 494 -37.11 -4.66 -21.71
CA SER A 494 -38.37 -3.91 -21.82
C SER A 494 -38.28 -2.50 -21.21
N ALA A 495 -37.18 -2.12 -20.57
CA ALA A 495 -37.02 -0.83 -19.92
C ALA A 495 -37.14 0.34 -20.92
N PRO A 496 -38.10 1.26 -20.74
CA PRO A 496 -38.30 2.36 -21.67
C PRO A 496 -37.19 3.42 -21.51
N LEU A 497 -36.92 4.18 -22.58
CA LEU A 497 -35.96 5.29 -22.57
C LEU A 497 -36.24 6.31 -21.45
N GLU A 498 -37.51 6.49 -21.07
CA GLU A 498 -37.92 7.40 -19.99
C GLU A 498 -37.30 7.04 -18.63
N LEU A 499 -37.14 5.75 -18.35
CA LEU A 499 -36.47 5.28 -17.13
C LEU A 499 -35.00 5.75 -17.11
N PHE A 500 -34.29 5.55 -18.22
CA PHE A 500 -32.90 6.00 -18.37
C PHE A 500 -32.77 7.53 -18.34
N ARG A 501 -33.73 8.26 -18.92
CA ARG A 501 -33.78 9.73 -18.83
C ARG A 501 -33.95 10.19 -17.39
N ASN A 502 -34.86 9.57 -16.65
CA ASN A 502 -35.19 9.98 -15.30
C ASN A 502 -34.02 9.75 -14.33
N PHE A 503 -33.38 8.58 -14.40
CA PHE A 503 -32.30 8.22 -13.47
C PHE A 503 -30.88 8.55 -13.99
N GLY A 504 -30.68 8.63 -15.31
CA GLY A 504 -29.36 8.79 -15.94
C GLY A 504 -29.02 10.18 -16.46
N PHE A 505 -29.99 11.03 -16.83
CA PHE A 505 -29.73 12.34 -17.48
C PHE A 505 -30.04 13.55 -16.59
N ARG A 506 -30.42 13.32 -15.34
CA ARG A 506 -30.68 14.37 -14.35
C ARG A 506 -29.80 14.13 -13.14
N SER A 507 -29.25 15.20 -12.57
CA SER A 507 -28.60 15.12 -11.27
C SER A 507 -29.65 15.00 -10.17
N GLY A 508 -29.39 14.14 -9.19
CA GLY A 508 -30.24 14.04 -8.00
C GLY A 508 -30.16 15.28 -7.11
N ARG A 509 -29.16 16.16 -7.32
CA ARG A 509 -29.01 17.41 -6.55
C ARG A 509 -30.09 18.42 -6.94
N ASP A 510 -30.42 18.46 -8.22
CA ASP A 510 -31.27 19.50 -8.82
C ASP A 510 -32.71 19.02 -9.06
N ALA A 511 -32.99 17.74 -8.80
CA ALA A 511 -34.29 17.14 -9.03
C ALA A 511 -34.58 15.98 -8.07
N ASP A 512 -35.84 15.88 -7.64
CA ASP A 512 -36.38 14.64 -7.08
C ASP A 512 -36.70 13.67 -8.24
N LYS A 513 -35.93 12.58 -8.31
CA LYS A 513 -36.06 11.55 -9.36
C LYS A 513 -37.18 10.56 -9.07
N PHE A 514 -37.70 10.51 -7.85
CA PHE A 514 -38.81 9.63 -7.48
C PHE A 514 -40.15 10.35 -7.43
N ALA A 515 -40.17 11.68 -7.52
CA ALA A 515 -41.39 12.47 -7.66
C ALA A 515 -42.26 11.96 -8.82
N GLY A 516 -43.44 11.41 -8.50
CA GLY A 516 -44.39 10.87 -9.48
C GLY A 516 -44.03 9.50 -10.06
N PHE A 517 -42.91 8.89 -9.67
CA PHE A 517 -42.49 7.57 -10.13
C PHE A 517 -43.08 6.47 -9.22
N LYS A 518 -44.06 5.71 -9.72
CA LYS A 518 -44.89 4.81 -8.90
C LYS A 518 -44.40 3.36 -8.83
N ASP A 519 -43.61 2.92 -9.81
CA ASP A 519 -43.19 1.52 -9.95
C ASP A 519 -42.00 1.19 -9.04
N THR A 520 -42.20 1.33 -7.72
CA THR A 520 -41.18 1.12 -6.69
C THR A 520 -41.73 0.37 -5.48
N ALA A 521 -40.83 -0.28 -4.75
CA ALA A 521 -41.08 -0.83 -3.43
C ALA A 521 -39.85 -0.60 -2.54
N ARG A 522 -39.97 -0.82 -1.23
CA ARG A 522 -38.84 -0.77 -0.29
C ARG A 522 -38.34 -2.17 0.03
N SER A 523 -37.03 -2.36 0.03
CA SER A 523 -36.41 -3.60 0.47
C SER A 523 -36.14 -3.57 1.98
N SER A 524 -35.59 -4.65 2.53
CA SER A 524 -35.36 -4.80 3.98
C SER A 524 -34.42 -3.75 4.59
N ASN A 525 -33.51 -3.18 3.79
CA ASN A 525 -32.63 -2.09 4.22
C ASN A 525 -33.31 -0.70 4.19
N GLY A 526 -34.59 -0.63 3.82
CA GLY A 526 -35.37 0.61 3.79
C GLY A 526 -35.20 1.47 2.54
N LEU A 527 -34.38 1.07 1.57
CA LEU A 527 -34.17 1.80 0.31
C LEU A 527 -35.20 1.41 -0.74
N LEU A 528 -35.56 2.36 -1.62
CA LEU A 528 -36.39 2.05 -2.78
C LEU A 528 -35.64 1.18 -3.79
N TYR A 529 -36.37 0.33 -4.49
CA TYR A 529 -35.91 -0.33 -5.71
C TYR A 529 -37.01 -0.26 -6.77
N ILE A 530 -36.62 -0.41 -8.04
CA ILE A 530 -37.56 -0.34 -9.16
C ILE A 530 -38.21 -1.71 -9.34
N THR A 531 -39.54 -1.77 -9.37
CA THR A 531 -40.29 -3.04 -9.45
C THR A 531 -40.66 -3.42 -10.87
N LYS A 532 -40.81 -2.45 -11.77
CA LYS A 532 -41.14 -2.67 -13.18
C LYS A 532 -39.90 -2.55 -14.06
N HIS A 533 -39.83 -3.32 -15.14
CA HIS A 533 -38.67 -3.37 -16.04
C HIS A 533 -37.36 -3.76 -15.33
N THR A 534 -37.48 -4.55 -14.26
CA THR A 534 -36.38 -5.05 -13.44
C THR A 534 -36.59 -6.54 -13.21
N ASN A 535 -35.56 -7.37 -13.41
CA ASN A 535 -35.66 -8.82 -13.20
C ASN A 535 -35.00 -9.31 -11.90
N ALA A 536 -34.16 -8.50 -11.26
CA ALA A 536 -33.56 -8.83 -9.97
C ALA A 536 -33.30 -7.59 -9.10
N LEU A 537 -33.40 -7.80 -7.79
CA LEU A 537 -33.03 -6.86 -6.73
C LEU A 537 -31.83 -7.42 -5.97
N LEU A 538 -30.86 -6.57 -5.65
CA LEU A 538 -29.81 -6.81 -4.67
C LEU A 538 -29.77 -5.66 -3.65
N SER A 539 -29.95 -5.95 -2.36
CA SER A 539 -29.72 -4.99 -1.27
C SER A 539 -28.33 -5.22 -0.67
N CYS A 540 -27.54 -4.15 -0.54
CA CYS A 540 -26.12 -4.26 -0.27
C CYS A 540 -25.66 -3.37 0.87
N ARG A 541 -24.64 -3.84 1.60
CA ARG A 541 -23.91 -3.10 2.64
C ARG A 541 -22.43 -3.01 2.28
N VAL A 542 -21.90 -1.79 2.23
CA VAL A 542 -20.49 -1.51 1.90
C VAL A 542 -19.58 -2.11 2.98
N VAL A 543 -18.56 -2.85 2.54
CA VAL A 543 -17.50 -3.43 3.39
C VAL A 543 -16.11 -2.88 3.04
N GLY A 544 -15.99 -2.14 1.94
CA GLY A 544 -14.76 -1.46 1.55
C GLY A 544 -15.01 -0.49 0.40
N MET A 545 -14.16 0.52 0.26
CA MET A 545 -14.19 1.43 -0.88
C MET A 545 -12.78 1.87 -1.28
N HIS A 546 -12.58 2.18 -2.56
CA HIS A 546 -11.34 2.75 -3.07
C HIS A 546 -11.62 3.77 -4.17
N GLU A 547 -10.90 4.89 -4.17
CA GLU A 547 -11.10 5.98 -5.13
C GLU A 547 -10.16 5.85 -6.33
N TYR A 548 -10.72 5.87 -7.55
CA TYR A 548 -9.98 5.81 -8.81
C TYR A 548 -10.38 7.00 -9.71
N GLY A 549 -9.69 8.13 -9.52
CA GLY A 549 -9.91 9.36 -10.28
C GLY A 549 -11.36 9.89 -10.15
N THR A 550 -12.15 9.75 -11.23
CA THR A 550 -13.52 10.25 -11.31
C THR A 550 -14.56 9.34 -10.65
N HIS A 551 -14.20 8.12 -10.28
CA HIS A 551 -15.11 7.13 -9.70
C HIS A 551 -14.60 6.59 -8.37
N THR A 552 -15.53 6.12 -7.55
CA THR A 552 -15.22 5.31 -6.35
C THR A 552 -15.77 3.90 -6.59
N VAL A 553 -14.92 2.90 -6.37
CA VAL A 553 -15.33 1.49 -6.34
C VAL A 553 -15.76 1.16 -4.92
N PHE A 554 -17.00 0.69 -4.77
CA PHE A 554 -17.51 0.15 -3.50
C PHE A 554 -17.55 -1.37 -3.60
N VAL A 555 -16.97 -2.04 -2.61
CA VAL A 555 -17.12 -3.48 -2.36
C VAL A 555 -18.22 -3.63 -1.32
N ALA A 556 -19.23 -4.45 -1.62
CA ALA A 556 -20.38 -4.61 -0.75
C ALA A 556 -20.79 -6.07 -0.59
N GLU A 557 -21.23 -6.42 0.61
CA GLU A 557 -21.90 -7.67 0.91
C GLU A 557 -23.35 -7.60 0.47
N VAL A 558 -23.85 -8.67 -0.18
CA VAL A 558 -25.27 -8.79 -0.54
C VAL A 558 -26.04 -9.30 0.68
N THR A 559 -26.92 -8.46 1.19
CA THR A 559 -27.70 -8.72 2.42
C THR A 559 -29.11 -9.26 2.13
N GLU A 560 -29.64 -8.99 0.93
CA GLU A 560 -30.92 -9.49 0.44
C GLU A 560 -30.84 -9.56 -1.09
N SER A 561 -31.46 -10.57 -1.68
CA SER A 561 -31.65 -10.65 -3.13
C SER A 561 -33.01 -11.24 -3.49
N ALA A 562 -33.58 -10.81 -4.61
CA ALA A 562 -34.84 -11.33 -5.11
C ALA A 562 -34.85 -11.40 -6.64
N ARG A 563 -35.44 -12.47 -7.17
CA ARG A 563 -35.79 -12.59 -8.59
C ARG A 563 -37.21 -12.04 -8.78
N LEU A 564 -37.36 -11.06 -9.68
CA LEU A 564 -38.60 -10.33 -9.92
C LEU A 564 -39.27 -10.71 -11.24
N SER A 565 -38.51 -11.15 -12.23
CA SER A 565 -39.01 -11.53 -13.56
C SER A 565 -38.06 -12.50 -14.27
N GLU A 566 -38.57 -13.15 -15.33
CA GLU A 566 -37.81 -13.97 -16.29
C GLU A 566 -37.32 -13.17 -17.51
N GLU A 567 -37.73 -11.91 -17.64
CA GLU A 567 -37.30 -11.06 -18.76
C GLU A 567 -35.76 -10.91 -18.79
N PRO A 568 -35.13 -10.98 -19.98
CA PRO A 568 -33.68 -10.82 -20.10
C PRO A 568 -33.19 -9.45 -19.59
N SER A 569 -32.03 -9.45 -18.94
CA SER A 569 -31.39 -8.22 -18.50
C SER A 569 -30.93 -7.38 -19.69
N VAL A 570 -31.17 -6.07 -19.64
CA VAL A 570 -30.63 -5.16 -20.64
C VAL A 570 -29.11 -5.02 -20.47
N THR A 571 -28.39 -5.23 -21.55
CA THR A 571 -26.96 -4.98 -21.62
C THR A 571 -26.67 -3.59 -22.15
N TYR A 572 -25.49 -3.06 -21.86
CA TYR A 572 -25.03 -1.78 -22.41
C TYR A 572 -25.05 -1.79 -23.96
N ALA A 573 -24.65 -2.91 -24.57
CA ALA A 573 -24.73 -3.09 -26.02
C ALA A 573 -26.18 -3.05 -26.54
N TYR A 574 -27.11 -3.74 -25.86
CA TYR A 574 -28.53 -3.71 -26.21
C TYR A 574 -29.11 -2.30 -26.10
N TYR A 575 -28.79 -1.58 -25.03
CA TYR A 575 -29.25 -0.20 -24.84
C TYR A 575 -28.85 0.69 -26.00
N HIS A 576 -27.57 0.67 -26.43
CA HIS A 576 -27.12 1.47 -27.58
C HIS A 576 -27.76 1.03 -28.91
N ALA A 577 -28.06 -0.26 -29.07
CA ALA A 577 -28.64 -0.79 -30.30
C ALA A 577 -30.14 -0.54 -30.45
N ASN A 578 -30.89 -0.58 -29.33
CA ASN A 578 -32.34 -0.71 -29.34
C ASN A 578 -33.10 0.36 -28.53
N ILE A 579 -32.50 0.95 -27.49
CA ILE A 579 -33.19 1.87 -26.56
C ILE A 579 -32.74 3.31 -26.75
N LYS A 580 -31.42 3.54 -26.87
CA LYS A 580 -30.85 4.86 -27.10
C LYS A 580 -31.34 5.38 -28.46
N PRO A 581 -31.88 6.61 -28.54
CA PRO A 581 -32.26 7.20 -29.81
C PRO A 581 -31.09 7.19 -30.79
N LYS A 582 -31.30 6.57 -31.96
CA LYS A 582 -30.34 6.66 -33.05
C LYS A 582 -30.43 8.06 -33.66
N PRO A 583 -29.29 8.67 -34.05
CA PRO A 583 -29.32 9.89 -34.85
C PRO A 583 -30.17 9.62 -36.11
N GLN A 584 -31.21 10.42 -36.35
CA GLN A 584 -31.98 10.30 -37.58
C GLN A 584 -31.13 10.82 -38.75
N PRO A 585 -31.18 10.16 -39.93
CA PRO A 585 -30.48 10.65 -41.11
C PRO A 585 -30.99 12.04 -41.51
N LYS A 586 -30.08 12.88 -42.03
CA LYS A 586 -30.36 14.24 -42.51
C LYS A 586 -31.62 14.30 -43.35
N THR A 587 -32.62 15.04 -42.90
CA THR A 587 -33.82 15.39 -43.68
C THR A 587 -33.79 16.83 -44.20
N SER A 588 -32.87 17.67 -43.69
CA SER A 588 -32.67 19.06 -44.12
C SER A 588 -31.33 19.25 -44.82
N LYS A 589 -31.27 20.24 -45.73
CA LYS A 589 -30.05 20.64 -46.46
C LYS A 589 -29.13 21.55 -45.63
N GLY A 590 -29.56 21.95 -44.42
CA GLY A 590 -28.86 22.85 -43.51
C GLY A 590 -27.82 22.21 -42.60
N ARG A 591 -27.18 23.06 -41.77
CA ARG A 591 -26.24 22.63 -40.72
C ARG A 591 -27.01 22.04 -39.54
N VAL A 592 -26.72 20.78 -39.22
CA VAL A 592 -27.38 20.05 -38.14
C VAL A 592 -26.34 19.66 -37.09
N TRP A 593 -26.64 19.93 -35.83
CA TRP A 593 -25.80 19.59 -34.69
C TRP A 593 -26.45 18.49 -33.86
N VAL A 594 -25.68 17.48 -33.45
CA VAL A 594 -26.18 16.35 -32.67
C VAL A 594 -25.47 16.27 -31.33
N CYS A 595 -26.24 16.18 -30.24
CA CYS A 595 -25.71 15.96 -28.90
C CYS A 595 -25.11 14.55 -28.81
N LYS A 596 -23.80 14.45 -28.57
CA LYS A 596 -23.07 13.17 -28.45
C LYS A 596 -23.59 12.29 -27.30
N VAL A 597 -24.17 12.92 -26.28
CA VAL A 597 -24.66 12.22 -25.08
C VAL A 597 -26.02 11.55 -25.34
N CYS A 598 -27.00 12.31 -25.82
CA CYS A 598 -28.39 11.85 -25.88
C CYS A 598 -29.00 11.77 -27.29
N GLY A 599 -28.28 12.22 -28.32
CA GLY A 599 -28.74 12.21 -29.70
C GLY A 599 -29.74 13.31 -30.08
N PHE A 600 -29.96 14.31 -29.21
CA PHE A 600 -30.79 15.47 -29.56
C PHE A 600 -30.24 16.19 -30.79
N ILE A 601 -31.13 16.53 -31.72
CA ILE A 601 -30.80 17.17 -32.99
C ILE A 601 -31.20 18.63 -32.91
N TYR A 602 -30.23 19.52 -33.10
CA TYR A 602 -30.44 20.95 -33.31
C TYR A 602 -30.25 21.26 -34.80
N ASP A 603 -31.32 21.65 -35.47
CA ASP A 603 -31.33 22.00 -36.88
C ASP A 603 -31.39 23.52 -37.03
N GLU A 604 -30.32 24.13 -37.54
CA GLU A 604 -30.23 25.60 -37.65
C GLU A 604 -31.33 26.20 -38.55
N GLU A 605 -31.82 25.47 -39.56
CA GLU A 605 -32.91 25.95 -40.42
C GLU A 605 -34.26 25.91 -39.71
N LYS A 606 -34.47 24.90 -38.86
CA LYS A 606 -35.72 24.74 -38.10
C LYS A 606 -35.80 25.70 -36.91
N GLU A 607 -34.70 25.87 -36.21
CA GLU A 607 -34.62 26.68 -34.99
C GLU A 607 -34.36 28.16 -35.30
N GLY A 608 -33.99 28.50 -36.54
CA GLY A 608 -33.82 29.88 -37.03
C GLY A 608 -32.63 30.63 -36.44
N THR A 609 -31.83 29.97 -35.60
CA THR A 609 -30.65 30.54 -34.93
C THR A 609 -29.45 29.64 -35.21
N PRO A 610 -28.35 30.15 -35.80
CA PRO A 610 -27.12 29.37 -35.96
C PRO A 610 -26.62 28.85 -34.61
N PHE A 611 -26.23 27.58 -34.54
CA PHE A 611 -25.84 26.94 -33.29
C PHE A 611 -24.67 27.68 -32.63
N GLU A 612 -23.72 28.16 -33.45
CA GLU A 612 -22.58 28.97 -33.00
C GLU A 612 -23.01 30.25 -32.27
N GLN A 613 -24.18 30.82 -32.59
CA GLN A 613 -24.73 32.03 -31.98
C GLN A 613 -25.58 31.76 -30.72
N LEU A 614 -25.81 30.49 -30.36
CA LEU A 614 -26.45 30.17 -29.08
C LEU A 614 -25.58 30.67 -27.91
N PRO A 615 -26.18 31.19 -26.83
CA PRO A 615 -25.46 31.57 -25.62
C PRO A 615 -24.53 30.46 -25.09
N ASP A 616 -23.44 30.84 -24.43
CA ASP A 616 -22.47 29.87 -23.88
C ASP A 616 -23.05 29.00 -22.76
N ASP A 617 -24.08 29.49 -22.07
CA ASP A 617 -24.85 28.77 -21.05
C ASP A 617 -26.01 27.94 -21.63
N TRP A 618 -26.17 27.94 -22.96
CA TRP A 618 -27.17 27.09 -23.60
C TRP A 618 -26.82 25.61 -23.41
N VAL A 619 -27.81 24.84 -22.95
CA VAL A 619 -27.69 23.41 -22.70
C VAL A 619 -28.68 22.62 -23.54
N CYS A 620 -28.30 21.39 -23.89
CA CYS A 620 -29.19 20.44 -24.56
C CYS A 620 -30.55 20.40 -23.86
N PRO A 621 -31.67 20.66 -24.55
CA PRO A 621 -32.99 20.66 -23.92
C PRO A 621 -33.36 19.27 -23.37
N LEU A 622 -32.73 18.22 -23.89
CA LEU A 622 -33.02 16.82 -23.58
C LEU A 622 -32.21 16.26 -22.42
N CYS A 623 -30.90 16.50 -22.36
CA CYS A 623 -30.01 15.95 -21.33
C CYS A 623 -29.23 16.99 -20.52
N LYS A 624 -29.46 18.28 -20.77
CA LYS A 624 -28.83 19.42 -20.05
C LYS A 624 -27.31 19.48 -20.13
N HIS A 625 -26.68 18.72 -21.02
CA HIS A 625 -25.26 18.84 -21.33
C HIS A 625 -24.95 20.14 -22.09
N PRO A 626 -23.75 20.72 -21.90
CA PRO A 626 -23.37 21.99 -22.51
C PRO A 626 -23.28 21.89 -24.04
N LYS A 627 -23.31 23.06 -24.68
CA LYS A 627 -23.12 23.24 -26.13
C LYS A 627 -21.88 22.55 -26.69
N THR A 628 -20.81 22.40 -25.89
CA THR A 628 -19.56 21.71 -26.25
C THR A 628 -19.71 20.19 -26.48
N ASP A 629 -20.81 19.60 -26.02
CA ASP A 629 -21.13 18.18 -26.22
C ASP A 629 -21.90 17.91 -27.52
N PHE A 630 -22.08 18.91 -28.38
CA PHE A 630 -22.64 18.76 -29.71
C PHE A 630 -21.56 18.63 -30.77
N GLU A 631 -21.85 17.85 -31.80
CA GLU A 631 -21.03 17.73 -32.99
C GLU A 631 -21.83 18.10 -34.24
N LEU A 632 -21.21 18.84 -35.15
CA LEU A 632 -21.80 19.17 -36.44
C LEU A 632 -21.83 17.91 -37.32
N GLN A 633 -23.02 17.48 -37.71
CA GLN A 633 -23.20 16.41 -38.68
C GLN A 633 -23.06 16.99 -40.09
N LYS A 634 -21.93 16.67 -40.73
CA LYS A 634 -21.61 17.10 -42.10
C LYS A 634 -22.46 16.42 -43.16
#